data_AF-A0A1Q3HL07-F1
#
_entry.id   AF-A0A1Q3HL07-F1
#
_cell.length_a   1.000
_cell.length_b   1.000
_cell.length_c   1.000
_cell.angle_alpha   90.00
_cell.angle_beta   90.00
_cell.angle_gamma   90.00
#
_symmetry.space_group_name_H-M   'P 1'
#
loop_
_entity.id
_entity.type
_entity.pdbx_description
1 polymer ?
#
loop_
_entity_poly.entity_id
_entity_poly.type
_entity_poly.pdbx_seq_one_letter_code
_entity_poly.pdbx_strand_id
1 'polypeptide(L)'
;MKPGLLIVLMAVMLGACRSREPSFPVARLSIQGATLVDNGLIGWASSDVHELFSRTLRDSRRFELLEEGGQDGKDPRAQNAWSLTLELPFTREALKDGSAYSFAEVGVTLSMERRGEETDQRYQVVGLGEVRVERKDAETRREALREALRRALTQVTQAAAIQLTAVERPDAALVQDLKSQDDRIREFALRVLAERRHPAAAPLLIRQLGEEDPQTVRQAIGALSEMKSREAVPALIELVKDREVRFVQEVVFAIGEIGGPEAEAYLFTVAQGHDQPDVQAAAQRALDTLLASRKLSAPEARGKDRAEH
;
A
#
# COMPACT_ATOMS: atom_id res chain seq x y z
N MET A 1 33.30 13.96 -67.37
CA MET A 1 34.27 13.49 -66.36
C MET A 1 33.63 13.61 -64.98
N LYS A 2 33.97 12.73 -64.03
CA LYS A 2 33.27 12.59 -62.74
C LYS A 2 33.57 13.74 -61.77
N PRO A 3 32.58 14.34 -61.07
CA PRO A 3 32.82 15.01 -59.80
C PRO A 3 32.95 13.97 -58.66
N GLY A 4 33.74 14.30 -57.64
CA GLY A 4 34.12 13.36 -56.58
C GLY A 4 33.02 13.04 -55.57
N LEU A 5 33.05 11.80 -55.06
CA LEU A 5 32.18 11.31 -54.00
C LEU A 5 32.66 11.84 -52.64
N LEU A 6 32.04 12.90 -52.13
CA LEU A 6 32.31 13.40 -50.77
C LEU A 6 31.50 12.60 -49.75
N ILE A 7 32.08 11.53 -49.20
CA ILE A 7 31.48 10.77 -48.10
C ILE A 7 31.61 11.60 -46.82
N VAL A 8 30.54 12.29 -46.44
CA VAL A 8 30.40 12.87 -45.11
C VAL A 8 30.14 11.72 -44.13
N LEU A 9 31.19 11.32 -43.40
CA LEU A 9 31.10 10.32 -42.34
C LEU A 9 30.37 10.91 -41.13
N MET A 10 29.03 10.91 -41.17
CA MET A 10 28.22 11.35 -40.04
C MET A 10 28.27 10.28 -38.94
N ALA A 11 29.19 10.47 -37.99
CA ALA A 11 29.33 9.61 -36.82
C ALA A 11 28.14 9.78 -35.88
N VAL A 12 27.05 9.05 -36.14
CA VAL A 12 25.92 8.95 -35.21
C VAL A 12 26.37 8.15 -33.99
N MET A 13 26.75 8.87 -32.93
CA MET A 13 26.89 8.30 -31.58
C MET A 13 25.52 7.85 -31.10
N LEU A 14 25.15 6.60 -31.43
CA LEU A 14 24.04 5.89 -30.81
C LEU A 14 24.41 5.61 -29.34
N GLY A 15 24.18 6.62 -28.50
CA GLY A 15 24.24 6.50 -27.06
C GLY A 15 23.32 5.35 -26.63
N ALA A 16 23.90 4.34 -25.97
CA ALA A 16 23.18 3.15 -25.59
C ALA A 16 22.14 3.45 -24.50
N CYS A 17 20.94 3.87 -24.91
CA CYS A 17 19.73 3.83 -24.09
C CYS A 17 19.33 2.37 -23.83
N ARG A 18 20.16 1.65 -23.06
CA ARG A 18 19.67 0.55 -22.23
C ARG A 18 18.66 1.19 -21.29
N SER A 19 17.38 0.89 -21.48
CA SER A 19 16.31 1.26 -20.58
C SER A 19 16.62 0.70 -19.19
N ARG A 20 17.27 1.51 -18.34
CA ARG A 20 17.37 1.23 -16.92
C ARG A 20 15.94 1.24 -16.39
N GLU A 21 15.53 0.12 -15.80
CA GLU A 21 14.28 0.06 -15.04
C GLU A 21 14.29 1.17 -13.97
N PRO A 22 13.16 1.84 -13.69
CA PRO A 22 13.12 3.05 -12.86
C PRO A 22 13.66 2.76 -11.46
N SER A 23 14.71 3.47 -11.04
CA SER A 23 15.34 3.28 -9.72
C SER A 23 14.75 4.27 -8.72
N PHE A 24 14.32 3.79 -7.56
CA PHE A 24 13.70 4.61 -6.52
C PHE A 24 14.78 5.18 -5.58
N PRO A 25 14.98 6.52 -5.55
CA PRO A 25 15.91 7.12 -4.60
C PRO A 25 15.35 6.98 -3.18
N VAL A 26 16.21 6.61 -2.24
CA VAL A 26 15.89 6.43 -0.81
C VAL A 26 16.77 7.37 0.00
N ALA A 27 16.16 8.37 0.65
CA ALA A 27 16.87 9.37 1.46
C ALA A 27 17.00 8.99 2.93
N ARG A 28 16.16 8.06 3.41
CA ARG A 28 16.20 7.53 4.78
C ARG A 28 15.88 6.05 4.78
N LEU A 29 16.70 5.27 5.47
CA LEU A 29 16.46 3.86 5.73
C LEU A 29 16.53 3.60 7.23
N SER A 30 15.37 3.37 7.85
CA SER A 30 15.25 3.13 9.28
C SER A 30 14.70 1.74 9.59
N ILE A 31 15.00 1.26 10.79
CA ILE A 31 14.56 -0.02 11.35
C ILE A 31 13.89 0.27 12.69
N GLN A 32 12.69 -0.27 12.91
CA GLN A 32 11.85 0.03 14.08
C GLN A 32 11.19 -1.23 14.66
N GLY A 33 10.76 -1.15 15.92
CA GLY A 33 10.06 -2.23 16.63
C GLY A 33 10.95 -3.00 17.61
N ALA A 34 10.39 -3.37 18.77
CA ALA A 34 11.11 -4.05 19.85
C ALA A 34 11.74 -5.38 19.40
N THR A 35 11.04 -6.15 18.57
CA THR A 35 11.50 -7.43 17.99
C THR A 35 12.69 -7.28 17.02
N LEU A 36 13.19 -6.07 16.76
CA LEU A 36 14.45 -5.81 16.04
C LEU A 36 15.59 -5.33 16.93
N VAL A 37 15.25 -4.77 18.09
CA VAL A 37 16.23 -4.27 19.08
C VAL A 37 16.63 -5.40 20.03
N ASP A 38 15.66 -6.21 20.48
CA ASP A 38 15.85 -7.23 21.51
C ASP A 38 15.79 -8.68 20.97
N ASN A 39 16.12 -8.90 19.69
CA ASN A 39 15.93 -10.20 19.02
C ASN A 39 17.00 -11.25 19.35
N GLY A 40 16.89 -11.84 20.55
CA GLY A 40 17.76 -12.94 20.99
C GLY A 40 17.69 -14.21 20.13
N LEU A 41 16.65 -14.38 19.29
CA LEU A 41 16.46 -15.59 18.47
C LEU A 41 17.31 -15.58 17.19
N ILE A 42 17.41 -14.43 16.52
CA ILE A 42 18.24 -14.28 15.30
C ILE A 42 19.73 -14.15 15.68
N GLY A 43 20.03 -13.65 16.89
CA GLY A 43 21.41 -13.43 17.35
C GLY A 43 22.18 -12.49 16.43
N TRP A 44 21.53 -11.39 16.06
CA TRP A 44 22.05 -10.28 15.26
C TRP A 44 21.64 -8.97 15.94
N ALA A 45 22.51 -7.97 15.89
CA ALA A 45 22.17 -6.62 16.29
C ALA A 45 21.31 -5.95 15.20
N SER A 46 20.58 -4.90 15.54
CA SER A 46 19.78 -4.14 14.56
C SER A 46 20.65 -3.57 13.42
N SER A 47 21.95 -3.33 13.66
CA SER A 47 22.92 -2.96 12.64
C SER A 47 23.17 -4.04 11.59
N ASP A 48 23.20 -5.32 11.98
CA ASP A 48 23.40 -6.43 11.06
C ASP A 48 22.19 -6.60 10.14
N VAL A 49 20.98 -6.38 10.68
CA VAL A 49 19.74 -6.37 9.90
C VAL A 49 19.67 -5.15 8.99
N HIS A 50 20.13 -3.97 9.45
CA HIS A 50 20.24 -2.76 8.63
C HIS A 50 21.18 -2.96 7.45
N GLU A 51 22.36 -3.55 7.68
CA GLU A 51 23.30 -3.86 6.61
C GLU A 51 22.72 -4.90 5.64
N LEU A 52 22.10 -5.98 6.14
CA LEU A 52 21.47 -7.00 5.29
C LEU A 52 20.36 -6.42 4.41
N PHE A 53 19.49 -5.59 4.97
CA PHE A 53 18.41 -4.95 4.21
C PHE A 53 18.96 -3.92 3.22
N SER A 54 19.94 -3.10 3.63
CA SER A 54 20.66 -2.16 2.74
C SER A 54 21.28 -2.88 1.54
N ARG A 55 21.92 -4.03 1.77
CA ARG A 55 22.48 -4.88 0.70
C ARG A 55 21.37 -5.43 -0.20
N THR A 56 20.28 -5.95 0.38
CA THR A 56 19.14 -6.51 -0.38
C THR A 56 18.48 -5.47 -1.30
N LEU A 57 18.31 -4.23 -0.81
CA LEU A 57 17.81 -3.11 -1.61
C LEU A 57 18.75 -2.79 -2.78
N ARG A 58 20.08 -2.71 -2.54
CA ARG A 58 21.09 -2.46 -3.59
C ARG A 58 21.17 -3.59 -4.61
N ASP A 59 21.17 -4.84 -4.15
CA ASP A 59 21.27 -6.04 -4.99
C ASP A 59 20.05 -6.22 -5.91
N SER A 60 18.88 -5.73 -5.48
CA SER A 60 17.68 -5.67 -6.34
C SER A 60 17.85 -4.78 -7.57
N ARG A 61 18.75 -3.78 -7.51
CA ARG A 61 18.93 -2.71 -8.51
C ARG A 61 17.67 -1.88 -8.79
N ARG A 62 16.65 -1.97 -7.92
CA ARG A 62 15.42 -1.17 -7.98
C ARG A 62 15.48 0.08 -7.08
N PHE A 63 16.45 0.16 -6.15
CA PHE A 63 16.58 1.23 -5.16
C PHE A 63 17.98 1.85 -5.17
N GLU A 64 18.05 3.18 -5.04
CA GLU A 64 19.28 3.97 -4.91
C GLU A 64 19.34 4.58 -3.51
N LEU A 65 20.13 3.98 -2.60
CA LEU A 65 20.34 4.54 -1.27
C LEU A 65 21.25 5.77 -1.37
N LEU A 66 20.70 6.94 -1.07
CA LEU A 66 21.44 8.21 -1.03
C LEU A 66 22.31 8.27 0.23
N GLU A 67 23.47 8.92 0.18
CA GLU A 67 24.34 9.05 1.36
C GLU A 67 23.82 10.13 2.31
N GLU A 68 23.73 9.79 3.61
CA GLU A 68 23.42 10.74 4.70
C GLU A 68 24.60 11.69 4.94
N GLY A 69 24.80 12.65 4.03
CA GLY A 69 25.95 13.57 4.11
C GLY A 69 26.20 14.48 2.91
N GLY A 70 25.35 14.48 1.88
CA GLY A 70 25.44 15.46 0.79
C GLY A 70 25.28 16.89 1.32
N GLN A 71 26.38 17.62 1.46
CA GLN A 71 26.40 19.02 1.90
C GLN A 71 25.56 19.89 0.95
N ASP A 72 24.82 20.82 1.54
CA ASP A 72 23.71 21.58 0.94
C ASP A 72 22.54 20.69 0.47
N GLY A 73 21.32 20.98 0.95
CA GLY A 73 20.06 20.34 0.54
C GLY A 73 19.62 20.70 -0.89
N LYS A 74 20.49 20.40 -1.86
CA LYS A 74 20.39 20.76 -3.28
C LYS A 74 20.43 19.56 -4.23
N ASP A 75 20.59 18.33 -3.73
CA ASP A 75 20.39 17.15 -4.58
C ASP A 75 18.91 17.07 -5.00
N PRO A 76 18.57 17.26 -6.28
CA PRO A 76 17.17 17.22 -6.71
C PRO A 76 16.53 15.84 -6.49
N ARG A 77 17.34 14.78 -6.42
CA ARG A 77 16.87 13.41 -6.15
C ARG A 77 16.32 13.26 -4.73
N ALA A 78 16.86 14.02 -3.77
CA ALA A 78 16.40 13.97 -2.38
C ALA A 78 15.00 14.58 -2.18
N GLN A 79 14.56 15.47 -3.07
CA GLN A 79 13.25 16.12 -2.98
C GLN A 79 12.08 15.15 -3.24
N ASN A 80 12.31 14.12 -4.06
CA ASN A 80 11.31 13.11 -4.44
C ASN A 80 11.70 11.69 -3.97
N ALA A 81 12.55 11.62 -2.93
CA ALA A 81 13.07 10.37 -2.40
C ALA A 81 12.13 9.73 -1.35
N TRP A 82 12.17 8.41 -1.30
CA TRP A 82 11.43 7.61 -0.32
C TRP A 82 12.17 7.56 1.03
N SER A 83 11.39 7.58 2.10
CA SER A 83 11.78 7.12 3.42
C SER A 83 11.27 5.69 3.60
N LEU A 84 12.17 4.77 3.93
CA LEU A 84 11.86 3.37 4.18
C LEU A 84 11.97 3.06 5.67
N THR A 85 10.93 2.42 6.22
CA THR A 85 10.90 1.95 7.61
C THR A 85 10.60 0.47 7.63
N LEU A 86 11.56 -0.32 8.09
CA LEU A 86 11.45 -1.76 8.25
C LEU A 86 11.04 -2.12 9.69
N GLU A 87 10.04 -2.96 9.82
CA GLU A 87 9.63 -3.57 11.08
C GLU A 87 9.61 -5.09 10.95
N LEU A 88 9.90 -5.81 12.04
CA LEU A 88 9.66 -7.24 12.17
C LEU A 88 8.56 -7.43 13.23
N PRO A 89 7.28 -7.54 12.85
CA PRO A 89 6.19 -7.73 13.81
C PRO A 89 6.38 -9.00 14.66
N PHE A 90 7.00 -10.05 14.10
CA PHE A 90 7.33 -11.26 14.83
C PHE A 90 8.58 -11.97 14.29
N THR A 91 9.20 -12.75 15.17
CA THR A 91 10.25 -13.74 14.87
C THR A 91 9.95 -14.93 15.78
N ARG A 92 9.72 -16.12 15.22
CA ARG A 92 9.32 -17.29 16.01
C ARG A 92 9.74 -18.61 15.37
N GLU A 93 9.83 -19.64 16.20
CA GLU A 93 9.77 -21.03 15.76
C GLU A 93 8.33 -21.52 15.98
N ALA A 94 7.62 -21.90 14.92
CA ALA A 94 6.25 -22.39 14.97
C ALA A 94 6.20 -23.89 14.62
N LEU A 95 5.41 -24.67 15.37
CA LEU A 95 5.02 -26.01 14.95
C LEU A 95 3.66 -25.90 14.26
N LYS A 96 3.57 -26.35 13.01
CA LYS A 96 2.33 -26.35 12.23
C LYS A 96 1.59 -27.66 12.40
N ASP A 97 0.26 -27.62 12.43
CA ASP A 97 -0.58 -28.80 12.59
C ASP A 97 -0.27 -29.87 11.53
N GLY A 98 -0.13 -31.11 11.98
CA GLY A 98 0.26 -32.24 11.13
C GLY A 98 1.74 -32.27 10.70
N SER A 99 2.56 -31.26 11.02
CA SER A 99 3.99 -31.25 10.66
C SER A 99 4.84 -32.01 11.70
N ALA A 100 5.74 -32.87 11.21
CA ALA A 100 6.79 -33.49 12.04
C ALA A 100 7.97 -32.54 12.35
N TYR A 101 7.96 -31.32 11.79
CA TYR A 101 9.05 -30.34 11.86
C TYR A 101 8.50 -28.96 12.21
N SER A 102 9.27 -28.18 12.96
CA SER A 102 9.01 -26.76 13.18
C SER A 102 9.50 -25.91 12.01
N PHE A 103 8.99 -24.68 11.93
CA PHE A 103 9.33 -23.67 10.95
C PHE A 103 9.84 -22.43 11.66
N ALA A 104 10.98 -21.93 11.21
CA ALA A 104 11.47 -20.60 11.52
C ALA A 104 10.67 -19.61 10.65
N GLU A 105 9.91 -18.74 11.32
CA GLU A 105 9.03 -17.75 10.69
C GLU A 105 9.46 -16.34 11.10
N VAL A 106 9.67 -15.48 10.10
CA VAL A 106 9.98 -14.07 10.29
C VAL A 106 9.01 -13.25 9.44
N GLY A 107 8.11 -12.55 10.11
CA GLY A 107 7.24 -11.56 9.48
C GLY A 107 7.98 -10.24 9.36
N VAL A 108 7.87 -9.60 8.19
CA VAL A 108 8.49 -8.30 7.91
C VAL A 108 7.44 -7.37 7.31
N THR A 109 7.41 -6.15 7.82
CA THR A 109 6.60 -5.05 7.29
C THR A 109 7.53 -3.95 6.81
N LEU A 110 7.31 -3.45 5.59
CA LEU A 110 8.05 -2.33 5.03
C LEU A 110 7.08 -1.19 4.72
N SER A 111 7.22 -0.11 5.47
CA SER A 111 6.53 1.16 5.19
C SER A 111 7.39 2.02 4.27
N MET A 112 6.76 2.61 3.25
CA MET A 112 7.38 3.45 2.23
C MET A 112 6.65 4.80 2.22
N GLU A 113 7.35 5.87 2.58
CA GLU A 113 6.76 7.20 2.73
C GLU A 113 7.49 8.21 1.84
N ARG A 114 6.74 9.04 1.13
CA ARG A 114 7.28 10.16 0.34
C ARG A 114 6.41 11.38 0.55
N ARG A 115 7.04 12.48 0.94
CA ARG A 115 6.35 13.76 1.12
C ARG A 115 5.94 14.29 -0.25
N GLY A 116 4.65 14.61 -0.43
CA GLY A 116 4.15 15.22 -1.67
C GLY A 116 3.98 16.74 -1.55
N GLU A 117 3.72 17.39 -2.67
CA GLU A 117 3.35 18.81 -2.69
C GLU A 117 1.92 19.04 -2.18
N GLU A 118 0.98 18.16 -2.56
CA GLU A 118 -0.43 18.21 -2.14
C GLU A 118 -0.80 17.15 -1.10
N THR A 119 -0.32 15.91 -1.26
CA THR A 119 -0.62 14.77 -0.37
C THR A 119 0.62 13.92 -0.12
N ASP A 120 0.84 13.57 1.14
CA ASP A 120 1.90 12.62 1.52
C ASP A 120 1.52 11.22 1.06
N GLN A 121 2.45 10.56 0.37
CA GLN A 121 2.27 9.21 -0.15
C GLN A 121 2.81 8.21 0.86
N ARG A 122 1.95 7.29 1.31
CA ARG A 122 2.32 6.22 2.25
C ARG A 122 1.83 4.87 1.76
N TYR A 123 2.77 3.95 1.63
CA TYR A 123 2.51 2.59 1.19
C TYR A 123 3.09 1.58 2.18
N GLN A 124 2.47 0.42 2.27
CA GLN A 124 2.94 -0.68 3.09
C GLN A 124 2.93 -1.97 2.27
N VAL A 125 3.97 -2.79 2.44
CA VAL A 125 4.06 -4.16 1.94
C VAL A 125 4.54 -5.08 3.06
N VAL A 126 4.08 -6.34 3.02
CA VAL A 126 4.37 -7.37 4.03
C VAL A 126 5.05 -8.55 3.34
N GLY A 127 5.98 -9.20 4.04
CA GLY A 127 6.64 -10.42 3.59
C GLY A 127 6.73 -11.43 4.72
N LEU A 128 6.60 -12.71 4.39
CA LEU A 128 6.73 -13.82 5.32
C LEU A 128 7.87 -14.73 4.88
N GLY A 129 8.94 -14.68 5.66
CA GLY A 129 10.05 -15.61 5.56
C GLY A 129 9.73 -16.89 6.30
N GLU A 130 9.80 -18.02 5.61
CA GLU A 130 9.58 -19.33 6.21
C GLU A 130 10.68 -20.32 5.79
N VAL A 131 11.25 -21.00 6.79
CA VAL A 131 12.30 -22.01 6.64
C VAL A 131 12.02 -23.16 7.59
N ARG A 132 12.04 -24.40 7.07
CA ARG A 132 11.91 -25.60 7.90
C ARG A 132 13.14 -25.77 8.79
N VAL A 133 12.93 -26.03 10.07
CA VAL A 133 13.98 -26.34 11.05
C VAL A 133 14.24 -27.85 11.02
N GLU A 134 15.40 -28.27 10.49
CA GLU A 134 15.73 -29.69 10.34
C GLU A 134 16.16 -30.36 11.66
N ARG A 135 16.83 -29.61 12.54
CA ARG A 135 17.38 -30.09 13.81
C ARG A 135 17.06 -29.13 14.95
N LYS A 136 16.91 -29.69 16.16
CA LYS A 136 16.53 -28.97 17.37
C LYS A 136 17.70 -28.34 18.14
N ASP A 137 18.89 -28.26 17.54
CA ASP A 137 20.02 -27.54 18.12
C ASP A 137 19.89 -26.01 17.92
N ALA A 138 20.55 -25.25 18.79
CA ALA A 138 20.39 -23.79 18.83
C ALA A 138 20.96 -23.07 17.61
N GLU A 139 22.01 -23.61 16.97
CA GLU A 139 22.62 -22.98 15.80
C GLU A 139 21.73 -23.18 14.56
N THR A 140 21.28 -24.41 14.30
CA THR A 140 20.41 -24.72 13.16
C THR A 140 19.11 -23.90 13.20
N ARG A 141 18.52 -23.69 14.39
CA ARG A 141 17.38 -22.77 14.57
C ARG A 141 17.73 -21.33 14.18
N ARG A 142 18.87 -20.82 14.65
CA ARG A 142 19.32 -19.44 14.39
C ARG A 142 19.61 -19.23 12.91
N GLU A 143 20.26 -20.19 12.26
CA GLU A 143 20.50 -20.18 10.82
C GLU A 143 19.18 -20.19 10.03
N ALA A 144 18.20 -21.02 10.42
CA ALA A 144 16.88 -21.06 9.80
C ALA A 144 16.13 -19.72 9.96
N LEU A 145 16.21 -19.07 11.12
CA LEU A 145 15.61 -17.74 11.36
C LEU A 145 16.31 -16.63 10.55
N ARG A 146 17.64 -16.66 10.45
CA ARG A 146 18.41 -15.73 9.59
C ARG A 146 18.05 -15.91 8.12
N GLU A 147 17.85 -17.14 7.67
CA GLU A 147 17.42 -17.45 6.30
C GLU A 147 15.94 -17.07 6.05
N ALA A 148 15.06 -17.26 7.03
CA ALA A 148 13.70 -16.75 6.99
C ALA A 148 13.71 -15.22 6.81
N LEU A 149 14.50 -14.49 7.61
CA LEU A 149 14.66 -13.05 7.45
C LEU A 149 15.14 -12.66 6.04
N ARG A 150 16.13 -13.36 5.44
CA ARG A 150 16.54 -13.08 4.04
C ARG A 150 15.40 -13.25 3.05
N ARG A 151 14.59 -14.31 3.19
CA ARG A 151 13.41 -14.56 2.34
C ARG A 151 12.36 -13.46 2.49
N ALA A 152 12.08 -13.06 3.73
CA ALA A 152 11.13 -11.99 4.02
C ALA A 152 11.60 -10.64 3.44
N LEU A 153 12.88 -10.28 3.63
CA LEU A 153 13.49 -9.07 3.07
C LEU A 153 13.46 -9.07 1.53
N THR A 154 13.71 -10.23 0.90
CA THR A 154 13.61 -10.39 -0.55
C THR A 154 12.16 -10.15 -1.03
N GLN A 155 11.17 -10.74 -0.35
CA GLN A 155 9.75 -10.55 -0.68
C GLN A 155 9.33 -9.08 -0.55
N VAL A 156 9.59 -8.41 0.58
CA VAL A 156 9.20 -6.99 0.74
C VAL A 156 9.95 -6.08 -0.23
N THR A 157 11.21 -6.36 -0.56
CA THR A 157 11.98 -5.59 -1.55
C THR A 157 11.36 -5.70 -2.95
N GLN A 158 10.95 -6.91 -3.35
CA GLN A 158 10.24 -7.11 -4.62
C GLN A 158 8.86 -6.46 -4.62
N ALA A 159 8.06 -6.66 -3.57
CA ALA A 159 6.74 -6.08 -3.44
C ALA A 159 6.78 -4.55 -3.45
N ALA A 160 7.72 -3.95 -2.72
CA ALA A 160 8.00 -2.52 -2.73
C ALA A 160 8.34 -2.03 -4.14
N ALA A 161 9.26 -2.71 -4.84
CA ALA A 161 9.63 -2.32 -6.20
C ALA A 161 8.44 -2.35 -7.17
N ILE A 162 7.54 -3.34 -7.08
CA ILE A 162 6.33 -3.40 -7.91
C ILE A 162 5.35 -2.30 -7.52
N GLN A 163 5.10 -2.09 -6.22
CA GLN A 163 4.21 -1.02 -5.73
C GLN A 163 4.68 0.36 -6.19
N LEU A 164 5.95 0.71 -5.97
CA LEU A 164 6.47 2.02 -6.38
C LEU A 164 6.49 2.16 -7.91
N THR A 165 6.69 1.07 -8.65
CA THR A 165 6.52 1.07 -10.12
C THR A 165 5.07 1.35 -10.51
N ALA A 166 4.07 0.82 -9.79
CA ALA A 166 2.66 1.13 -10.03
C ALA A 166 2.32 2.60 -9.73
N VAL A 167 2.87 3.16 -8.64
CA VAL A 167 2.68 4.57 -8.24
C VAL A 167 3.16 5.55 -9.32
N GLU A 168 4.18 5.20 -10.10
CA GLU A 168 4.72 6.03 -11.19
C GLU A 168 4.08 5.77 -12.56
N ARG A 169 3.22 4.75 -12.71
CA ARG A 169 2.56 4.43 -13.99
C ARG A 169 1.33 5.30 -14.26
N PRO A 170 1.03 5.63 -15.53
CA PRO A 170 -0.20 6.31 -15.90
C PRO A 170 -1.41 5.36 -15.82
N ASP A 171 -2.60 5.90 -15.55
CA ASP A 171 -3.83 5.12 -15.36
C ASP A 171 -4.13 4.14 -16.50
N ALA A 172 -3.90 4.56 -17.76
CA ALA A 172 -4.09 3.71 -18.93
C ALA A 172 -3.23 2.43 -18.93
N ALA A 173 -2.04 2.47 -18.31
CA ALA A 173 -1.18 1.30 -18.13
C ALA A 173 -1.68 0.45 -16.94
N LEU A 174 -2.02 1.08 -15.82
CA LEU A 174 -2.57 0.41 -14.64
C LEU A 174 -3.86 -0.36 -14.95
N VAL A 175 -4.72 0.19 -15.81
CA VAL A 175 -5.95 -0.49 -16.29
C VAL A 175 -5.66 -1.76 -17.11
N GLN A 176 -4.48 -1.87 -17.74
CA GLN A 176 -4.04 -3.15 -18.33
C GLN A 176 -3.41 -4.07 -17.28
N ASP A 177 -2.68 -3.51 -16.31
CA ASP A 177 -2.07 -4.26 -15.21
C ASP A 177 -3.10 -4.99 -14.34
N LEU A 178 -4.34 -4.47 -14.24
CA LEU A 178 -5.49 -5.17 -13.66
C LEU A 178 -5.79 -6.55 -14.30
N LYS A 179 -5.24 -6.84 -15.49
CA LYS A 179 -5.38 -8.12 -16.22
C LYS A 179 -4.12 -8.99 -16.15
N SER A 180 -3.12 -8.58 -15.37
CA SER A 180 -1.86 -9.31 -15.20
C SER A 180 -2.08 -10.72 -14.65
N GLN A 181 -1.23 -11.66 -15.05
CA GLN A 181 -1.17 -12.99 -14.44
C GLN A 181 -0.43 -12.99 -13.09
N ASP A 182 0.36 -11.96 -12.78
CA ASP A 182 0.94 -11.76 -11.45
C ASP A 182 -0.07 -11.01 -10.56
N ASP A 183 -0.54 -11.71 -9.52
CA ASP A 183 -1.54 -11.22 -8.57
C ASP A 183 -1.12 -9.92 -7.88
N ARG A 184 0.18 -9.76 -7.57
CA ARG A 184 0.72 -8.56 -6.93
C ARG A 184 0.64 -7.35 -7.85
N ILE A 185 0.83 -7.56 -9.16
CA ILE A 185 0.68 -6.50 -10.16
C ILE A 185 -0.79 -6.06 -10.24
N ARG A 186 -1.75 -7.00 -10.20
CA ARG A 186 -3.18 -6.66 -10.18
C ARG A 186 -3.57 -5.90 -8.92
N GLU A 187 -3.12 -6.38 -7.75
CA GLU A 187 -3.41 -5.78 -6.43
C GLU A 187 -2.85 -4.36 -6.32
N PHE A 188 -1.57 -4.15 -6.67
CA PHE A 188 -0.95 -2.83 -6.60
C PHE A 188 -1.51 -1.86 -7.65
N ALA A 189 -1.88 -2.34 -8.84
CA ALA A 189 -2.59 -1.53 -9.82
C ALA A 189 -3.99 -1.12 -9.32
N LEU A 190 -4.72 -2.03 -8.68
CA LEU A 190 -6.02 -1.75 -8.08
C LEU A 190 -5.91 -0.70 -6.96
N ARG A 191 -4.93 -0.84 -6.06
CA ARG A 191 -4.64 0.13 -4.98
C ARG A 191 -4.37 1.52 -5.53
N VAL A 192 -3.46 1.66 -6.49
CA VAL A 192 -3.11 2.99 -7.06
C VAL A 192 -4.28 3.58 -7.85
N LEU A 193 -5.06 2.78 -8.56
CA LEU A 193 -6.27 3.27 -9.25
C LEU A 193 -7.37 3.70 -8.26
N ALA A 194 -7.50 3.03 -7.11
CA ALA A 194 -8.44 3.42 -6.06
C ALA A 194 -8.04 4.75 -5.39
N GLU A 195 -6.76 4.92 -5.02
CA GLU A 195 -6.21 6.17 -4.49
C GLU A 195 -6.44 7.35 -5.45
N ARG A 196 -6.25 7.13 -6.76
CA ARG A 196 -6.52 8.10 -7.82
C ARG A 196 -8.00 8.25 -8.17
N ARG A 197 -8.89 7.52 -7.50
CA ARG A 197 -10.35 7.48 -7.72
C ARG A 197 -10.76 7.14 -9.16
N HIS A 198 -9.93 6.37 -9.85
CA HIS A 198 -10.16 5.99 -11.24
C HIS A 198 -11.30 4.95 -11.32
N PRO A 199 -12.33 5.15 -12.17
CA PRO A 199 -13.58 4.37 -12.13
C PRO A 199 -13.36 2.86 -12.39
N ALA A 200 -12.30 2.47 -13.11
CA ALA A 200 -11.99 1.06 -13.35
C ALA A 200 -11.67 0.24 -12.07
N ALA A 201 -11.36 0.89 -10.94
CA ALA A 201 -11.14 0.18 -9.68
C ALA A 201 -12.45 -0.29 -9.02
N ALA A 202 -13.52 0.51 -9.11
CA ALA A 202 -14.74 0.28 -8.32
C ALA A 202 -15.43 -1.08 -8.59
N PRO A 203 -15.58 -1.56 -9.84
CA PRO A 203 -16.15 -2.90 -10.08
C PRO A 203 -15.34 -4.06 -9.49
N LEU A 204 -14.01 -3.91 -9.36
CA LEU A 204 -13.14 -4.92 -8.77
C LEU A 204 -13.20 -4.89 -7.23
N LEU A 205 -13.25 -3.69 -6.64
CA LEU A 205 -13.45 -3.53 -5.20
C LEU A 205 -14.84 -4.01 -4.78
N ILE A 206 -15.90 -3.74 -5.56
CA ILE A 206 -17.26 -4.26 -5.32
C ILE A 206 -17.26 -5.79 -5.31
N ARG A 207 -16.51 -6.44 -6.21
CA ARG A 207 -16.34 -7.89 -6.18
C ARG A 207 -15.63 -8.36 -4.90
N GLN A 208 -14.60 -7.64 -4.43
CA GLN A 208 -13.87 -7.98 -3.21
C GLN A 208 -14.72 -7.95 -1.93
N LEU A 209 -15.87 -7.26 -1.94
CA LEU A 209 -16.85 -7.33 -0.84
C LEU A 209 -17.46 -8.73 -0.65
N GLY A 210 -17.39 -9.61 -1.67
CA GLY A 210 -17.89 -10.98 -1.62
C GLY A 210 -16.85 -12.05 -1.31
N GLU A 211 -15.60 -11.67 -1.03
CA GLU A 211 -14.52 -12.62 -0.70
C GLU A 211 -14.60 -13.07 0.78
N GLU A 212 -14.05 -14.25 1.10
CA GLU A 212 -14.16 -14.84 2.44
C GLU A 212 -13.26 -14.15 3.49
N ASP A 213 -12.13 -13.57 3.06
CA ASP A 213 -11.18 -12.92 3.97
C ASP A 213 -11.72 -11.57 4.50
N PRO A 214 -11.95 -11.42 5.82
CA PRO A 214 -12.46 -10.18 6.39
C PRO A 214 -11.51 -8.98 6.22
N GLN A 215 -10.21 -9.22 6.00
CA GLN A 215 -9.25 -8.14 5.76
C GLN A 215 -9.38 -7.57 4.34
N THR A 216 -9.48 -8.43 3.33
CA THR A 216 -9.78 -8.08 1.94
C THR A 216 -11.10 -7.31 1.83
N VAL A 217 -12.16 -7.78 2.51
CA VAL A 217 -13.47 -7.10 2.54
C VAL A 217 -13.35 -5.68 3.13
N ARG A 218 -12.63 -5.50 4.25
CA ARG A 218 -12.41 -4.17 4.85
C ARG A 218 -11.58 -3.24 3.99
N GLN A 219 -10.54 -3.75 3.33
CA GLN A 219 -9.75 -2.98 2.37
C GLN A 219 -10.62 -2.46 1.21
N ALA A 220 -11.52 -3.29 0.70
CA ALA A 220 -12.48 -2.89 -0.33
C ALA A 220 -13.48 -1.83 0.17
N ILE A 221 -14.04 -1.97 1.37
CA ILE A 221 -14.92 -0.96 2.00
C ILE A 221 -14.21 0.40 2.11
N GLY A 222 -12.98 0.40 2.64
CA GLY A 222 -12.17 1.61 2.80
C GLY A 222 -11.88 2.29 1.45
N ALA A 223 -11.36 1.54 0.49
CA ALA A 223 -11.06 2.04 -0.85
C ALA A 223 -12.30 2.63 -1.55
N LEU A 224 -13.44 1.94 -1.52
CA LEU A 224 -14.70 2.45 -2.10
C LEU A 224 -15.19 3.74 -1.42
N SER A 225 -14.94 3.89 -0.11
CA SER A 225 -15.27 5.08 0.68
C SER A 225 -14.38 6.27 0.36
N GLU A 226 -13.07 6.04 0.20
CA GLU A 226 -12.11 7.05 -0.24
C GLU A 226 -12.37 7.50 -1.68
N MET A 227 -12.73 6.55 -2.56
CA MET A 227 -13.17 6.83 -3.93
C MET A 227 -14.48 7.61 -4.02
N LYS A 228 -15.31 7.62 -2.96
CA LYS A 228 -16.69 8.11 -2.97
C LYS A 228 -17.56 7.40 -4.02
N SER A 229 -17.36 6.09 -4.16
CA SER A 229 -17.96 5.27 -5.22
C SER A 229 -19.43 4.94 -4.94
N ARG A 230 -20.34 5.76 -5.49
CA ARG A 230 -21.80 5.60 -5.28
C ARG A 230 -22.36 4.28 -5.80
N GLU A 231 -21.78 3.72 -6.86
CA GLU A 231 -22.19 2.42 -7.42
C GLU A 231 -21.95 1.23 -6.46
N ALA A 232 -21.15 1.42 -5.40
CA ALA A 232 -20.95 0.40 -4.37
C ALA A 232 -22.02 0.40 -3.27
N VAL A 233 -22.85 1.43 -3.15
CA VAL A 233 -23.83 1.55 -2.06
C VAL A 233 -24.78 0.33 -2.00
N PRO A 234 -25.36 -0.17 -3.11
CA PRO A 234 -26.17 -1.40 -3.08
C PRO A 234 -25.41 -2.63 -2.54
N ALA A 235 -24.15 -2.80 -2.94
CA ALA A 235 -23.34 -3.95 -2.50
C ALA A 235 -22.97 -3.86 -1.01
N LEU A 236 -22.72 -2.65 -0.50
CA LEU A 236 -22.47 -2.41 0.92
C LEU A 236 -23.73 -2.63 1.79
N ILE A 237 -24.92 -2.30 1.26
CA ILE A 237 -26.21 -2.59 1.92
C ILE A 237 -26.48 -4.10 1.99
N GLU A 238 -26.13 -4.87 0.96
CA GLU A 238 -26.22 -6.33 1.01
C GLU A 238 -25.20 -6.96 1.96
N LEU A 239 -23.98 -6.41 2.03
CA LEU A 239 -22.86 -6.93 2.81
C LEU A 239 -23.12 -6.97 4.34
N VAL A 240 -23.93 -6.06 4.87
CA VAL A 240 -24.23 -5.98 6.31
C VAL A 240 -25.25 -7.02 6.80
N LYS A 241 -25.89 -7.78 5.90
CA LYS A 241 -26.86 -8.82 6.28
C LYS A 241 -26.19 -9.91 7.10
N ASP A 242 -26.85 -10.27 8.20
CA ASP A 242 -26.42 -11.30 9.16
C ASP A 242 -24.99 -11.10 9.72
N ARG A 243 -24.51 -9.84 9.77
CA ARG A 243 -23.21 -9.47 10.34
C ARG A 243 -23.32 -8.96 11.77
N GLU A 244 -22.20 -9.03 12.50
CA GLU A 244 -22.10 -8.47 13.86
C GLU A 244 -22.23 -6.93 13.86
N VAL A 245 -22.84 -6.39 14.93
CA VAL A 245 -23.14 -4.94 15.09
C VAL A 245 -21.94 -4.04 14.76
N ARG A 246 -20.73 -4.41 15.18
CA ARG A 246 -19.51 -3.61 14.95
C ARG A 246 -19.18 -3.46 13.46
N PHE A 247 -19.29 -4.54 12.70
CA PHE A 247 -19.08 -4.53 11.25
C PHE A 247 -20.22 -3.79 10.52
N VAL A 248 -21.46 -3.93 11.00
CA VAL A 248 -22.58 -3.13 10.48
C VAL A 248 -22.33 -1.63 10.67
N GLN A 249 -21.84 -1.20 11.84
CA GLN A 249 -21.48 0.20 12.09
C GLN A 249 -20.35 0.67 11.15
N GLU A 250 -19.32 -0.14 10.94
CA GLU A 250 -18.20 0.15 10.02
C GLU A 250 -18.71 0.46 8.60
N VAL A 251 -19.57 -0.40 8.06
CA VAL A 251 -20.15 -0.23 6.72
C VAL A 251 -21.16 0.94 6.66
N VAL A 252 -21.92 1.19 7.74
CA VAL A 252 -22.81 2.35 7.85
C VAL A 252 -22.04 3.67 7.75
N PHE A 253 -20.87 3.78 8.39
CA PHE A 253 -20.00 4.95 8.22
C PHE A 253 -19.43 5.05 6.81
N ALA A 254 -19.00 3.93 6.21
CA ALA A 254 -18.55 3.88 4.82
C ALA A 254 -19.62 4.39 3.83
N ILE A 255 -20.88 3.97 3.98
CA ILE A 255 -22.00 4.45 3.16
C ILE A 255 -22.23 5.96 3.34
N GLY A 256 -22.14 6.48 4.57
CA GLY A 256 -22.22 7.92 4.84
C GLY A 256 -21.08 8.72 4.23
N GLU A 257 -19.87 8.19 4.26
CA GLU A 257 -18.71 8.77 3.62
C GLU A 257 -18.86 8.79 2.09
N ILE A 258 -19.36 7.73 1.45
CA ILE A 258 -19.64 7.70 0.01
C ILE A 258 -20.71 8.74 -0.37
N GLY A 259 -21.80 8.75 0.39
CA GLY A 259 -22.91 9.67 0.24
C GLY A 259 -23.66 9.59 -1.09
N GLY A 260 -24.52 10.58 -1.34
CA GLY A 260 -25.46 10.59 -2.46
C GLY A 260 -26.86 10.07 -2.07
N PRO A 261 -27.84 10.09 -2.99
CA PRO A 261 -29.26 9.93 -2.63
C PRO A 261 -29.61 8.57 -2.03
N GLU A 262 -29.00 7.48 -2.54
CA GLU A 262 -29.27 6.12 -2.05
C GLU A 262 -28.66 5.90 -0.66
N ALA A 263 -27.46 6.41 -0.42
CA ALA A 263 -26.83 6.41 0.90
C ALA A 263 -27.66 7.21 1.92
N GLU A 264 -28.11 8.41 1.55
CA GLU A 264 -28.97 9.25 2.41
C GLU A 264 -30.29 8.57 2.76
N ALA A 265 -30.95 7.93 1.78
CA ALA A 265 -32.18 7.17 1.99
C ALA A 265 -31.96 5.96 2.92
N TYR A 266 -30.92 5.16 2.67
CA TYR A 266 -30.58 4.00 3.51
C TYR A 266 -30.28 4.43 4.95
N LEU A 267 -29.42 5.44 5.14
CA LEU A 267 -29.05 5.92 6.47
C LEU A 267 -30.25 6.48 7.24
N PHE A 268 -31.17 7.18 6.56
CA PHE A 268 -32.42 7.61 7.17
C PHE A 268 -33.26 6.43 7.64
N THR A 269 -33.47 5.40 6.80
CA THR A 269 -34.22 4.20 7.19
C THR A 269 -33.57 3.46 8.38
N VAL A 270 -32.25 3.30 8.37
CA VAL A 270 -31.52 2.62 9.46
C VAL A 270 -31.58 3.44 10.76
N ALA A 271 -31.41 4.76 10.69
CA ALA A 271 -31.47 5.65 11.85
C ALA A 271 -32.86 5.65 12.53
N GLN A 272 -33.94 5.48 11.76
CA GLN A 272 -35.31 5.51 12.29
C GLN A 272 -35.84 4.15 12.76
N GLY A 273 -35.31 3.03 12.28
CA GLY A 273 -35.99 1.73 12.42
C GLY A 273 -35.13 0.47 12.56
N HIS A 274 -33.81 0.57 12.73
CA HIS A 274 -32.97 -0.62 12.92
C HIS A 274 -33.06 -1.17 14.35
N ASP A 275 -33.19 -2.48 14.55
CA ASP A 275 -33.43 -3.11 15.87
C ASP A 275 -32.31 -2.90 16.91
N GLN A 276 -31.10 -2.58 16.45
CA GLN A 276 -29.92 -2.34 17.28
C GLN A 276 -29.68 -0.83 17.49
N PRO A 277 -29.79 -0.28 18.72
CA PRO A 277 -29.60 1.15 19.00
C PRO A 277 -28.22 1.68 18.59
N ASP A 278 -27.18 0.87 18.75
CA ASP A 278 -25.81 1.20 18.36
C ASP A 278 -25.67 1.43 16.84
N VAL A 279 -26.48 0.76 16.02
CA VAL A 279 -26.53 0.93 14.57
C VAL A 279 -27.38 2.16 14.20
N GLN A 280 -28.51 2.39 14.87
CA GLN A 280 -29.29 3.63 14.72
C GLN A 280 -28.41 4.86 14.98
N ALA A 281 -27.65 4.86 16.08
CA ALA A 281 -26.76 5.94 16.48
C ALA A 281 -25.53 6.09 15.56
N ALA A 282 -25.09 5.03 14.87
CA ALA A 282 -24.09 5.14 13.81
C ALA A 282 -24.70 5.77 12.55
N ALA A 283 -25.88 5.33 12.12
CA ALA A 283 -26.56 5.83 10.94
C ALA A 283 -26.97 7.30 11.08
N GLN A 284 -27.45 7.73 12.25
CA GLN A 284 -27.75 9.14 12.51
C GLN A 284 -26.48 10.00 12.41
N ARG A 285 -25.35 9.59 13.01
CA ARG A 285 -24.08 10.32 12.90
C ARG A 285 -23.55 10.40 11.46
N ALA A 286 -23.66 9.31 10.71
CA ALA A 286 -23.31 9.26 9.30
C ALA A 286 -24.19 10.21 8.46
N LEU A 287 -25.50 10.22 8.71
CA LEU A 287 -26.45 11.12 8.08
C LEU A 287 -26.18 12.59 8.43
N ASP A 288 -25.95 12.92 9.70
CA ASP A 288 -25.63 14.29 10.14
C ASP A 288 -24.36 14.82 9.45
N THR A 289 -23.34 13.95 9.30
CA THR A 289 -22.08 14.25 8.60
C THR A 289 -22.29 14.49 7.10
N LEU A 290 -23.09 13.64 6.45
CA LEU A 290 -23.49 13.79 5.04
C LEU A 290 -24.27 15.10 4.82
N LEU A 291 -25.21 15.43 5.71
CA LEU A 291 -25.99 16.66 5.65
C LEU A 291 -25.15 17.92 5.90
N ALA A 292 -24.18 17.85 6.82
CA ALA A 292 -23.25 18.94 7.11
C ALA A 292 -22.29 19.20 5.94
N SER A 293 -21.67 18.16 5.39
CA SER A 293 -20.79 18.28 4.22
C SER A 293 -21.53 18.83 3.00
N ARG A 294 -22.78 18.40 2.77
CA ARG A 294 -23.65 18.98 1.72
C ARG A 294 -23.84 20.49 1.90
N LYS A 295 -24.16 20.96 3.12
CA LYS A 295 -24.33 22.40 3.41
C LYS A 295 -23.05 23.20 3.14
N LEU A 296 -21.88 22.67 3.53
CA LEU A 296 -20.58 23.32 3.29
C LEU A 296 -20.20 23.36 1.79
N SER A 297 -20.69 22.40 0.99
CA SER A 297 -20.48 22.37 -0.47
C SER A 297 -21.41 23.29 -1.27
N ALA A 298 -22.46 23.85 -0.65
CA ALA A 298 -23.44 24.68 -1.33
C ALA A 298 -22.87 26.07 -1.73
N PRO A 299 -23.24 26.63 -2.90
CA PRO A 299 -22.68 27.91 -3.37
C PRO A 299 -22.85 29.10 -2.40
N GLU A 300 -23.96 29.12 -1.65
CA GLU A 300 -24.30 30.18 -0.70
C GLU A 300 -23.25 30.35 0.42
N ALA A 301 -22.53 29.28 0.78
CA ALA A 301 -21.48 29.30 1.79
C ALA A 301 -20.18 29.99 1.30
N ARG A 302 -19.99 30.16 -0.01
CA ARG A 302 -18.78 30.79 -0.60
C ARG A 302 -18.94 32.29 -0.88
N GLY A 303 -20.12 32.86 -0.62
CA GLY A 303 -20.54 34.15 -1.15
C GLY A 303 -20.50 35.37 -0.21
N LYS A 304 -20.03 35.24 1.04
CA LYS A 304 -20.11 36.35 2.03
C LYS A 304 -18.80 37.05 2.41
N ASP A 305 -17.63 36.48 2.15
CA ASP A 305 -16.34 37.03 2.61
C ASP A 305 -15.49 37.71 1.50
N ARG A 306 -16.11 38.19 0.42
CA ARG A 306 -15.40 38.87 -0.70
C ARG A 306 -16.06 40.16 -1.20
N ALA A 307 -16.84 40.82 -0.36
CA ALA A 307 -17.48 42.09 -0.69
C ALA A 307 -17.25 43.14 0.41
N GLU A 308 -15.99 43.36 0.80
CA GLU A 308 -15.52 44.58 1.50
C GLU A 308 -13.98 44.57 1.58
N HIS A 309 -13.33 45.34 0.71
CA HIS A 309 -12.00 46.01 0.80
C HIS A 309 -11.43 46.25 -0.62
#